data_AF-A0A1C9UNC0-F1
#
_entry.id   AF-A0A1C9UNC0-F1
#
_cell.length_a   1.000
_cell.length_b   1.000
_cell.length_c   1.000
_cell.angle_alpha   90.00
_cell.angle_beta   90.00
_cell.angle_gamma   90.00
#
_symmetry.space_group_name_H-M   'P 1'
#
loop_
_entity.id
_entity.type
_entity.pdbx_description
1 polymer ?
#
loop_
_entity_poly.entity_id
_entity_poly.type
_entity_poly.pdbx_seq_one_letter_code
_entity_poly.pdbx_strand_id
1 'polypeptide(L)'
;DFNTLDLSTWSHEKTAAGGGNWEFQIYNNNRSNSFVRNGVLFIKPTLTSDQYGEDFLAHGVVNLNGGAPADACTNPQDWGCERTGSPSNLLNPINSARIRSLESFSFTYGKAEVRAKLPAGDWTWPAIWLLPRYNQYGSWPASGEIDLTEGRGNKNLINNGQNIGSELSSSTLHFGPFWPLNGYERAHFEKNTPPTRGFDTGFNRFQLEWTPDYIQFGVNDEVIGRVNPPAGGFFDVGNFGSQVGKIDNPWQYGNKMAPFDQPFYFILNVAVGGVNSFFPDSAQNPGGKPWLNTSPQASTDFWNGRNQWLPT
;
A
#
# COMPACT_ATOMS: atom_id res chain seq x y z
N ASP A 1 7.28 -19.18 5.52
CA ASP A 1 8.52 -19.72 4.91
C ASP A 1 8.59 -19.69 3.40
N PHE A 2 7.48 -19.49 2.66
CA PHE A 2 7.48 -19.32 1.20
C PHE A 2 8.40 -20.32 0.45
N ASN A 3 8.31 -21.61 0.78
CA ASN A 3 8.90 -22.67 -0.05
C ASN A 3 8.13 -22.82 -1.38
N THR A 4 6.83 -22.53 -1.33
CA THR A 4 5.92 -22.38 -2.47
C THR A 4 5.04 -21.15 -2.24
N LEU A 5 4.43 -20.63 -3.32
CA LEU A 5 3.34 -19.65 -3.20
C LEU A 5 2.03 -20.43 -2.99
N ASP A 6 1.67 -20.65 -1.73
CA ASP A 6 0.48 -21.40 -1.33
C ASP A 6 -0.79 -20.56 -1.54
N LEU A 7 -1.60 -20.97 -2.53
CA LEU A 7 -2.85 -20.31 -2.89
C LEU A 7 -4.02 -20.64 -1.95
N SER A 8 -3.85 -21.59 -1.01
CA SER A 8 -4.81 -21.79 0.08
C SER A 8 -4.63 -20.75 1.19
N THR A 9 -3.44 -20.17 1.30
CA THR A 9 -3.13 -19.05 2.21
C THR A 9 -3.28 -17.70 1.52
N TRP A 10 -2.75 -17.53 0.31
CA TRP A 10 -2.67 -16.23 -0.35
C TRP A 10 -3.53 -16.16 -1.61
N SER A 11 -4.44 -15.19 -1.66
CA SER A 11 -5.20 -14.86 -2.86
C SER A 11 -4.71 -13.55 -3.48
N HIS A 12 -4.75 -13.43 -4.80
CA HIS A 12 -4.37 -12.20 -5.50
C HIS A 12 -5.52 -11.21 -5.58
N GLU A 13 -5.21 -9.92 -5.45
CA GLU A 13 -6.06 -8.86 -5.98
C GLU A 13 -5.84 -8.77 -7.50
N LYS A 14 -6.95 -8.68 -8.25
CA LYS A 14 -6.99 -8.58 -9.71
C LYS A 14 -7.80 -7.34 -10.08
N THR A 15 -7.13 -6.24 -10.38
CA THR A 15 -7.77 -4.95 -10.69
C THR A 15 -6.78 -3.91 -11.23
N ALA A 16 -7.30 -2.96 -12.01
CA ALA A 16 -6.64 -1.73 -12.44
C ALA A 16 -7.19 -0.47 -11.71
N ALA A 17 -7.97 -0.63 -10.63
CA ALA A 17 -8.69 0.44 -9.94
C ALA A 17 -7.81 1.52 -9.26
N GLY A 18 -6.48 1.31 -9.19
CA GLY A 18 -5.55 2.29 -8.61
C GLY A 18 -5.61 2.42 -7.08
N GLY A 19 -6.34 1.56 -6.39
CA GLY A 19 -6.29 1.43 -4.92
C GLY A 19 -6.81 2.64 -4.13
N GLY A 20 -7.63 3.51 -4.74
CA GLY A 20 -8.05 4.79 -4.13
C GLY A 20 -6.98 5.89 -4.20
N ASN A 21 -5.79 5.57 -4.71
CA ASN A 21 -4.64 6.46 -4.82
C ASN A 21 -4.30 6.83 -6.28
N TRP A 22 -5.09 6.33 -7.23
CA TRP A 22 -4.83 6.38 -8.68
C TRP A 22 -3.43 5.84 -9.04
N GLU A 23 -3.03 4.73 -8.42
CA GLU A 23 -1.78 4.03 -8.71
C GLU A 23 -1.71 3.53 -10.17
N PHE A 24 -0.51 3.42 -10.72
CA PHE A 24 -0.30 3.24 -12.18
C PHE A 24 -0.17 1.78 -12.62
N GLN A 25 -0.25 0.83 -11.69
CA GLN A 25 -0.18 -0.60 -12.01
C GLN A 25 -1.54 -1.27 -12.18
N ILE A 26 -1.53 -2.38 -12.90
CA ILE A 26 -2.55 -3.43 -12.87
C ILE A 26 -2.06 -4.50 -11.90
N TYR A 27 -2.85 -4.83 -10.89
CA TYR A 27 -2.60 -6.02 -10.07
C TYR A 27 -3.19 -7.24 -10.75
N ASN A 28 -2.41 -8.31 -10.86
CA ASN A 28 -2.87 -9.57 -11.41
C ASN A 28 -2.12 -10.78 -10.82
N ASN A 29 -2.67 -11.99 -11.01
CA ASN A 29 -2.01 -13.25 -10.68
C ASN A 29 -1.08 -13.71 -11.82
N ASN A 30 0.04 -13.01 -11.98
CA ASN A 30 1.08 -13.34 -12.97
C ASN A 30 2.39 -13.74 -12.27
N ARG A 31 3.05 -14.80 -12.76
CA ARG A 31 4.31 -15.31 -12.21
C ARG A 31 5.54 -14.46 -12.57
N SER A 32 5.42 -13.54 -13.53
CA SER A 32 6.42 -12.49 -13.73
C SER A 32 6.43 -11.45 -12.60
N ASN A 33 5.29 -11.29 -11.90
CA ASN A 33 5.11 -10.28 -10.86
C ASN A 33 5.04 -10.84 -9.44
N SER A 34 4.60 -12.09 -9.27
CA SER A 34 4.57 -12.76 -7.96
C SER A 34 5.02 -14.20 -8.08
N PHE A 35 6.16 -14.52 -7.49
CA PHE A 35 6.74 -15.86 -7.54
C PHE A 35 7.60 -16.12 -6.30
N VAL A 36 7.84 -17.40 -6.05
CA VAL A 36 8.71 -17.85 -4.97
C VAL A 36 10.01 -18.38 -5.55
N ARG A 37 11.14 -18.01 -4.94
CA ARG A 37 12.46 -18.56 -5.26
C ARG A 37 13.31 -18.62 -4.00
N ASN A 38 13.91 -19.79 -3.74
CA ASN A 38 14.80 -20.02 -2.60
C ASN A 38 14.17 -19.62 -1.23
N GLY A 39 12.92 -19.99 -0.98
CA GLY A 39 12.24 -19.69 0.29
C GLY A 39 11.77 -18.23 0.44
N VAL A 40 11.78 -17.44 -0.64
CA VAL A 40 11.43 -16.02 -0.62
C VAL A 40 10.34 -15.72 -1.64
N LEU A 41 9.29 -15.04 -1.20
CA LEU A 41 8.32 -14.40 -2.08
C LEU A 41 8.93 -13.15 -2.71
N PHE A 42 8.84 -13.05 -4.04
CA PHE A 42 9.16 -11.86 -4.81
C PHE A 42 7.85 -11.24 -5.31
N ILE A 43 7.66 -9.95 -5.04
CA ILE A 43 6.71 -9.11 -5.74
C ILE A 43 7.51 -8.12 -6.58
N LYS A 44 7.38 -8.21 -7.92
CA LYS A 44 8.22 -7.49 -8.88
C LYS A 44 7.34 -6.78 -9.91
N PRO A 45 7.30 -5.43 -9.92
CA PRO A 45 6.68 -4.70 -11.01
C PRO A 45 7.36 -4.98 -12.37
N THR A 46 6.58 -5.01 -13.44
CA THR A 46 7.05 -5.13 -14.84
C THR A 46 6.30 -4.16 -15.73
N LEU A 47 6.78 -3.90 -16.95
CA LEU A 47 6.04 -3.03 -17.86
C LEU A 47 4.88 -3.80 -18.49
N THR A 48 3.75 -3.14 -18.70
CA THR A 48 2.64 -3.67 -19.50
C THR A 48 3.06 -3.87 -20.96
N SER A 49 3.94 -3.00 -21.46
CA SER A 49 4.52 -3.13 -22.81
C SER A 49 5.39 -4.37 -22.98
N ASP A 50 5.98 -4.94 -21.92
CA ASP A 50 6.77 -6.17 -22.03
C ASP A 50 5.92 -7.36 -22.48
N GLN A 51 4.62 -7.33 -22.14
CA GLN A 51 3.67 -8.40 -22.49
C GLN A 51 2.91 -8.11 -23.78
N TYR A 52 2.54 -6.85 -24.03
CA TYR A 52 1.59 -6.49 -25.09
C TYR A 52 2.16 -5.55 -26.16
N GLY A 53 3.38 -5.03 -25.98
CA GLY A 53 3.98 -3.98 -26.81
C GLY A 53 3.56 -2.56 -26.38
N GLU A 54 4.34 -1.54 -26.76
CA GLU A 54 4.05 -0.15 -26.39
C GLU A 54 2.74 0.37 -27.03
N ASP A 55 2.45 -0.02 -28.27
CA ASP A 55 1.24 0.40 -29.01
C ASP A 55 -0.06 -0.01 -28.29
N PHE A 56 -0.02 -1.14 -27.58
CA PHE A 56 -1.15 -1.62 -26.79
C PHE A 56 -1.57 -0.62 -25.71
N LEU A 57 -0.66 0.19 -25.17
CA LEU A 57 -1.01 1.16 -24.13
C LEU A 57 -2.00 2.22 -24.64
N ALA A 58 -1.92 2.57 -25.93
CA ALA A 58 -2.75 3.62 -26.54
C ALA A 58 -4.02 3.07 -27.23
N HIS A 59 -4.08 1.78 -27.52
CA HIS A 59 -5.15 1.20 -28.36
C HIS A 59 -5.76 -0.09 -27.80
N GLY A 60 -5.11 -0.70 -26.81
CA GLY A 60 -5.50 -1.97 -26.23
C GLY A 60 -6.67 -1.87 -25.28
N VAL A 61 -7.21 -3.05 -24.97
CA VAL A 61 -8.22 -3.25 -23.92
C VAL A 61 -7.68 -4.26 -22.93
N VAL A 62 -7.57 -3.85 -21.66
CA VAL A 62 -7.32 -4.77 -20.55
C VAL A 62 -8.67 -5.24 -20.05
N ASN A 63 -8.92 -6.56 -20.07
CA ASN A 63 -10.10 -7.17 -19.47
C ASN A 63 -9.65 -8.22 -18.45
N LEU A 64 -10.07 -8.03 -17.20
CA LEU A 64 -9.72 -8.86 -16.04
C LEU A 64 -10.92 -9.68 -15.53
N ASN A 65 -12.06 -9.68 -16.21
CA ASN A 65 -13.28 -10.32 -15.72
C ASN A 65 -13.18 -11.86 -15.63
N GLY A 66 -12.19 -12.46 -16.29
CA GLY A 66 -11.91 -13.90 -16.21
C GLY A 66 -13.04 -14.77 -16.77
N GLY A 67 -12.77 -16.07 -16.93
CA GLY A 67 -13.76 -17.06 -17.37
C GLY A 67 -14.28 -17.97 -16.25
N ALA A 68 -13.73 -17.84 -15.05
CA ALA A 68 -14.02 -18.71 -13.90
C ALA A 68 -13.88 -17.94 -12.59
N PRO A 69 -14.47 -18.42 -11.47
CA PRO A 69 -14.37 -17.75 -10.18
C PRO A 69 -12.94 -17.46 -9.71
N ALA A 70 -11.99 -18.38 -10.01
CA ALA A 70 -10.58 -18.20 -9.68
C ALA A 70 -9.91 -17.05 -10.47
N ASP A 71 -10.51 -16.65 -11.59
CA ASP A 71 -10.03 -15.61 -12.50
C ASP A 71 -10.83 -14.32 -12.46
N ALA A 72 -11.84 -14.25 -11.59
CA ALA A 72 -12.67 -13.08 -11.45
C ALA A 72 -11.83 -11.86 -11.02
N CYS A 73 -12.13 -10.73 -11.65
CA CYS A 73 -11.69 -9.43 -11.17
C CYS A 73 -12.24 -9.19 -9.76
N THR A 74 -11.40 -8.65 -8.88
CA THR A 74 -11.73 -8.53 -7.46
C THR A 74 -12.14 -7.11 -7.06
N ASN A 75 -11.95 -6.12 -7.93
CA ASN A 75 -12.42 -4.75 -7.68
C ASN A 75 -12.78 -4.04 -8.99
N PRO A 76 -14.09 -3.78 -9.24
CA PRO A 76 -14.57 -3.11 -10.45
C PRO A 76 -14.57 -1.58 -10.37
N GLN A 77 -14.26 -0.99 -9.22
CA GLN A 77 -14.21 0.48 -9.09
C GLN A 77 -13.26 1.09 -10.10
N ASP A 78 -13.58 2.31 -10.57
CA ASP A 78 -12.72 3.11 -11.45
C ASP A 78 -12.20 2.34 -12.68
N TRP A 79 -13.10 1.61 -13.36
CA TRP A 79 -12.77 0.76 -14.52
C TRP A 79 -11.75 -0.33 -14.20
N GLY A 80 -11.72 -0.79 -12.95
CA GLY A 80 -10.72 -1.74 -12.45
C GLY A 80 -10.77 -3.12 -13.09
N CYS A 81 -11.91 -3.55 -13.64
CA CYS A 81 -12.04 -4.86 -14.29
C CYS A 81 -11.93 -4.82 -15.81
N GLU A 82 -12.18 -3.67 -16.43
CA GLU A 82 -12.02 -3.49 -17.87
C GLU A 82 -11.68 -2.03 -18.15
N ARG A 83 -10.58 -1.82 -18.88
CA ARG A 83 -10.09 -0.48 -19.23
C ARG A 83 -9.58 -0.48 -20.67
N THR A 84 -9.84 0.60 -21.39
CA THR A 84 -9.38 0.82 -22.76
C THR A 84 -8.41 1.99 -22.79
N GLY A 85 -7.27 1.79 -23.46
CA GLY A 85 -6.29 2.84 -23.70
C GLY A 85 -6.73 3.80 -24.80
N SER A 86 -6.22 5.02 -24.74
CA SER A 86 -6.29 5.98 -25.83
C SER A 86 -4.94 6.69 -26.00
N PRO A 87 -4.67 7.34 -27.15
CA PRO A 87 -3.44 8.13 -27.33
C PRO A 87 -3.26 9.27 -26.31
N SER A 88 -4.34 9.72 -25.66
CA SER A 88 -4.30 10.76 -24.62
C SER A 88 -4.37 10.22 -23.19
N ASN A 89 -4.85 8.99 -23.00
CA ASN A 89 -4.93 8.33 -21.71
C ASN A 89 -4.51 6.88 -21.87
N LEU A 90 -3.22 6.63 -21.69
CA LEU A 90 -2.66 5.30 -21.80
C LEU A 90 -3.25 4.38 -20.74
N LEU A 91 -3.33 3.10 -21.07
CA LEU A 91 -3.51 2.07 -20.06
C LEU A 91 -2.40 2.16 -19.01
N ASN A 92 -2.73 1.68 -17.81
CA ASN A 92 -1.78 1.46 -16.71
C ASN A 92 -0.48 0.81 -17.25
N PRO A 93 0.65 1.55 -17.25
CA PRO A 93 1.87 1.11 -17.94
C PRO A 93 2.64 0.03 -17.17
N ILE A 94 2.20 -0.29 -15.95
CA ILE A 94 2.87 -1.25 -15.06
C ILE A 94 1.94 -2.43 -14.76
N ASN A 95 2.52 -3.62 -14.64
CA ASN A 95 1.91 -4.76 -13.95
C ASN A 95 2.61 -4.99 -12.63
N SER A 96 1.87 -5.39 -11.60
CA SER A 96 2.41 -5.78 -10.31
C SER A 96 1.54 -6.85 -9.65
N ALA A 97 1.83 -7.18 -8.39
CA ALA A 97 0.99 -8.08 -7.60
C ALA A 97 0.66 -7.48 -6.23
N ARG A 98 -0.56 -7.79 -5.78
CA ARG A 98 -1.02 -7.60 -4.40
C ARG A 98 -1.64 -8.91 -3.97
N ILE A 99 -1.14 -9.49 -2.88
CA ILE A 99 -1.66 -10.73 -2.31
C ILE A 99 -2.22 -10.49 -0.93
N ARG A 100 -3.26 -11.26 -0.57
CA ARG A 100 -4.06 -11.07 0.63
C ARG A 100 -4.29 -12.40 1.33
N SER A 101 -4.31 -12.39 2.66
CA SER A 101 -4.73 -13.55 3.46
C SER A 101 -6.22 -13.52 3.81
N LEU A 102 -7.01 -12.65 3.16
CA LEU A 102 -8.42 -12.39 3.49
C LEU A 102 -9.21 -13.68 3.71
N GLU A 103 -9.18 -14.65 2.81
CA GLU A 103 -10.01 -15.85 2.91
C GLU A 103 -9.47 -16.93 3.86
N SER A 104 -8.23 -16.82 4.31
CA SER A 104 -7.51 -17.90 4.98
C SER A 104 -7.11 -17.57 6.42
N PHE A 105 -6.63 -16.35 6.66
CA PHE A 105 -6.04 -15.95 7.92
C PHE A 105 -6.30 -14.47 8.22
N SER A 106 -6.88 -14.25 9.40
CA SER A 106 -6.99 -12.94 10.04
C SER A 106 -6.86 -13.13 11.55
N PHE A 107 -6.35 -12.14 12.27
CA PHE A 107 -6.15 -12.24 13.71
C PHE A 107 -6.50 -10.93 14.41
N THR A 108 -6.83 -11.03 15.70
CA THR A 108 -6.99 -9.90 16.61
C THR A 108 -6.02 -10.07 17.76
N TYR A 109 -5.20 -9.06 18.01
CA TYR A 109 -4.14 -9.07 19.01
C TYR A 109 -3.07 -10.15 18.79
N GLY A 110 -1.94 -10.00 19.46
CA GLY A 110 -0.77 -10.87 19.34
C GLY A 110 0.42 -10.15 18.69
N LYS A 111 1.34 -10.95 18.17
CA LYS A 111 2.55 -10.45 17.51
C LYS A 111 2.56 -10.88 16.05
N ALA A 112 2.89 -9.94 15.19
CA ALA A 112 3.15 -10.19 13.79
C ALA A 112 4.56 -9.74 13.45
N GLU A 113 5.25 -10.52 12.64
CA GLU A 113 6.55 -10.16 12.10
C GLU A 113 6.61 -10.56 10.63
N VAL A 114 7.04 -9.62 9.79
CA VAL A 114 7.35 -9.89 8.39
C VAL A 114 8.81 -9.56 8.14
N ARG A 115 9.59 -10.56 7.72
CA ARG A 115 10.97 -10.39 7.31
C ARG A 115 11.04 -10.11 5.81
N ALA A 116 11.30 -8.86 5.44
CA ALA A 116 11.28 -8.42 4.04
C ALA A 116 12.47 -7.52 3.69
N LYS A 117 12.83 -7.51 2.41
CA LYS A 117 13.70 -6.51 1.79
C LYS A 117 12.83 -5.70 0.84
N LEU A 118 12.71 -4.40 1.06
CA LEU A 118 11.87 -3.56 0.21
C LEU A 118 12.54 -3.42 -1.17
N PRO A 119 11.80 -3.44 -2.29
CA PRO A 119 12.39 -3.22 -3.61
C PRO A 119 12.95 -1.81 -3.73
N ALA A 120 14.15 -1.70 -4.31
CA ALA A 120 14.57 -0.45 -4.94
C ALA A 120 13.97 -0.38 -6.35
N GLY A 121 13.68 0.84 -6.77
CA GLY A 121 13.06 1.14 -8.06
C GLY A 121 12.36 2.48 -7.95
N ASP A 122 12.73 3.43 -8.80
CA ASP A 122 12.13 4.75 -8.82
C ASP A 122 10.61 4.64 -8.98
N TRP A 123 9.89 5.36 -8.11
CA TRP A 123 8.43 5.44 -8.08
C TRP A 123 7.72 4.16 -7.61
N THR A 124 8.45 3.15 -7.14
CA THR A 124 7.83 1.98 -6.50
C THR A 124 7.43 2.27 -5.06
N TRP A 125 6.28 1.74 -4.64
CA TRP A 125 5.69 1.89 -3.31
C TRP A 125 5.37 0.49 -2.74
N PRO A 126 6.35 -0.17 -2.13
CA PRO A 126 6.13 -1.41 -1.39
C PRO A 126 5.37 -1.17 -0.08
N ALA A 127 4.42 -2.07 0.20
CA ALA A 127 3.63 -2.04 1.43
C ALA A 127 3.40 -3.45 2.00
N ILE A 128 3.48 -3.54 3.33
CA ILE A 128 3.05 -4.67 4.15
C ILE A 128 2.08 -4.08 5.17
N TRP A 129 0.82 -4.47 5.07
CA TRP A 129 -0.25 -3.80 5.78
C TRP A 129 -1.41 -4.75 6.02
N LEU A 130 -2.39 -4.31 6.78
CA LEU A 130 -3.53 -5.11 7.16
C LEU A 130 -4.83 -4.31 7.06
N LEU A 131 -5.88 -4.98 6.61
CA LEU A 131 -7.24 -4.47 6.60
C LEU A 131 -8.15 -5.36 7.46
N PRO A 132 -9.26 -4.81 7.97
CA PRO A 132 -10.21 -5.58 8.76
C PRO A 132 -10.89 -6.62 7.87
N ARG A 133 -11.10 -7.83 8.41
CA ARG A 133 -11.86 -8.89 7.74
C ARG A 133 -13.31 -8.47 7.48
N TYR A 134 -13.85 -7.64 8.36
CA TYR A 134 -15.22 -7.15 8.31
C TYR A 134 -15.25 -5.64 8.52
N ASN A 135 -16.09 -4.92 7.77
CA ASN A 135 -16.34 -3.50 7.98
C ASN A 135 -17.29 -3.27 9.18
N GLN A 136 -16.90 -3.71 10.37
CA GLN A 136 -17.72 -3.73 11.59
C GLN A 136 -18.26 -2.34 11.97
N TYR A 137 -17.48 -1.29 11.71
CA TYR A 137 -17.78 0.09 12.10
C TYR A 137 -18.09 0.99 10.90
N GLY A 138 -18.26 0.40 9.71
CA GLY A 138 -18.49 1.12 8.45
C GLY A 138 -17.29 1.10 7.51
N SER A 139 -17.42 1.81 6.39
CA SER A 139 -16.36 1.92 5.37
C SER A 139 -15.10 2.58 5.91
N TRP A 140 -13.99 2.42 5.18
CA TRP A 140 -12.72 3.05 5.52
C TRP A 140 -12.85 4.56 5.81
N PRO A 141 -12.16 5.11 6.84
CA PRO A 141 -11.25 4.44 7.77
C PRO A 141 -11.94 3.99 9.06
N ALA A 142 -13.28 3.94 9.11
CA ALA A 142 -14.03 3.67 10.33
C ALA A 142 -13.79 2.27 10.88
N SER A 143 -13.49 1.29 10.02
CA SER A 143 -13.09 -0.07 10.44
C SER A 143 -11.59 -0.30 10.53
N GLY A 144 -10.77 0.75 10.32
CA GLY A 144 -9.33 0.74 10.53
C GLY A 144 -8.48 0.25 9.34
N GLU A 145 -7.20 0.60 9.38
CA GLU A 145 -6.09 0.08 8.55
C GLU A 145 -4.82 0.08 9.41
N ILE A 146 -4.00 -0.96 9.28
CA ILE A 146 -2.72 -1.08 10.00
C ILE A 146 -1.61 -1.24 8.97
N ASP A 147 -0.83 -0.19 8.74
CA ASP A 147 0.35 -0.23 7.89
C ASP A 147 1.55 -0.63 8.72
N LEU A 148 1.95 -1.90 8.59
CA LEU A 148 3.13 -2.42 9.28
C LEU A 148 4.40 -1.79 8.71
N THR A 149 4.49 -1.69 7.38
CA THR A 149 5.49 -0.84 6.73
C THR A 149 5.02 -0.39 5.35
N GLU A 150 5.32 0.86 5.05
CA GLU A 150 5.31 1.43 3.71
C GLU A 150 6.67 2.07 3.43
N GLY A 151 7.07 2.15 2.17
CA GLY A 151 8.30 2.80 1.77
C GLY A 151 8.28 3.22 0.31
N ARG A 152 9.35 3.87 -0.12
CA ARG A 152 9.57 4.29 -1.51
C ARG A 152 10.83 3.63 -2.03
N GLY A 153 10.80 3.10 -3.25
CA GLY A 153 11.98 2.43 -3.83
C GLY A 153 13.04 3.37 -4.40
N ASN A 154 12.74 4.67 -4.53
CA ASN A 154 13.70 5.66 -5.01
C ASN A 154 14.91 5.74 -4.08
N LYS A 155 16.14 5.62 -4.61
CA LYS A 155 17.34 5.68 -3.76
C LYS A 155 17.71 7.08 -3.29
N ASN A 156 17.34 8.10 -4.05
CA ASN A 156 17.78 9.49 -3.85
C ASN A 156 16.60 10.47 -3.92
N LEU A 157 15.43 10.09 -3.38
CA LEU A 157 14.27 10.98 -3.36
C LEU A 157 14.36 11.90 -2.14
N ILE A 158 14.75 13.15 -2.39
CA ILE A 158 14.99 14.15 -1.36
C ILE A 158 13.80 15.09 -1.23
N ASN A 159 13.25 15.24 -0.02
CA ASN A 159 12.27 16.28 0.29
C ASN A 159 12.74 17.05 1.52
N ASN A 160 12.74 18.38 1.46
CA ASN A 160 13.23 19.25 2.54
C ASN A 160 14.63 18.86 3.07
N GLY A 161 15.52 18.41 2.19
CA GLY A 161 16.90 18.02 2.53
C GLY A 161 17.04 16.63 3.17
N GLN A 162 15.95 15.86 3.28
CA GLN A 162 15.96 14.48 3.81
C GLN A 162 15.64 13.46 2.71
N ASN A 163 16.29 12.31 2.75
CA ASN A 163 15.98 11.20 1.86
C ASN A 163 14.72 10.47 2.36
N ILE A 164 13.60 10.67 1.65
CA ILE A 164 12.32 10.04 1.92
C ILE A 164 12.10 8.77 1.06
N GLY A 165 13.13 8.38 0.32
CA GLY A 165 13.19 7.22 -0.56
C GLY A 165 13.41 5.91 0.19
N SER A 166 14.32 5.07 -0.31
CA SER A 166 14.57 3.73 0.22
C SER A 166 15.18 3.71 1.63
N GLU A 167 15.58 4.88 2.15
CA GLU A 167 16.14 5.07 3.48
C GLU A 167 15.07 5.32 4.56
N LEU A 168 13.81 5.55 4.17
CA LEU A 168 12.70 5.83 5.08
C LEU A 168 11.59 4.78 4.93
N SER A 169 11.16 4.25 6.07
CA SER A 169 10.00 3.36 6.19
C SER A 169 9.04 3.97 7.20
N SER A 170 7.74 3.88 6.91
CA SER A 170 6.68 4.36 7.79
C SER A 170 5.76 3.24 8.25
N SER A 171 5.26 3.35 9.48
CA SER A 171 4.15 2.55 10.00
C SER A 171 3.03 3.49 10.43
N THR A 172 1.79 3.15 10.09
CA THR A 172 0.64 4.03 10.24
C THR A 172 -0.58 3.27 10.74
N LEU A 173 -1.42 3.92 11.53
CA LEU A 173 -2.79 3.46 11.79
C LEU A 173 -3.77 4.44 11.15
N HIS A 174 -4.60 3.98 10.22
CA HIS A 174 -5.71 4.81 9.72
C HIS A 174 -6.96 4.48 10.51
N PHE A 175 -7.60 5.53 11.04
CA PHE A 175 -8.82 5.43 11.83
C PHE A 175 -9.56 6.75 11.77
N GLY A 176 -10.88 6.71 11.74
CA GLY A 176 -11.68 7.92 11.79
C GLY A 176 -13.13 7.67 11.40
N PRO A 177 -14.05 8.61 11.68
CA PRO A 177 -15.48 8.38 11.41
C PRO A 177 -15.83 8.16 9.92
N PHE A 178 -15.10 8.80 8.99
CA PHE A 178 -15.25 8.66 7.54
C PHE A 178 -14.02 9.26 6.82
N TRP A 179 -13.85 9.02 5.51
CA TRP A 179 -12.65 9.36 4.70
C TRP A 179 -12.04 10.77 4.94
N PRO A 180 -12.83 11.87 4.88
CA PRO A 180 -12.34 13.23 5.16
C PRO A 180 -11.79 13.45 6.58
N LEU A 181 -12.12 12.58 7.55
CA LEU A 181 -11.67 12.67 8.93
C LEU A 181 -10.81 11.47 9.31
N ASN A 182 -9.87 11.13 8.45
CA ASN A 182 -8.83 10.15 8.79
C ASN A 182 -7.82 10.76 9.78
N GLY A 183 -7.69 10.17 10.96
CA GLY A 183 -6.83 10.60 12.07
C GLY A 183 -5.39 10.07 12.01
N TYR A 184 -4.97 9.50 10.88
CA TYR A 184 -3.69 8.80 10.73
C TYR A 184 -2.45 9.58 11.21
N GLU A 185 -2.43 10.92 11.05
CA GLU A 185 -1.32 11.78 11.49
C GLU A 185 -1.01 11.65 13.00
N ARG A 186 -1.99 11.22 13.80
CA ARG A 186 -1.86 11.00 15.25
C ARG A 186 -1.20 9.65 15.59
N ALA A 187 -1.02 8.79 14.60
CA ALA A 187 -0.50 7.43 14.75
C ALA A 187 0.38 7.02 13.56
N HIS A 188 1.17 7.99 13.07
CA HIS A 188 2.17 7.79 12.02
C HIS A 188 3.57 7.84 12.61
N PHE A 189 4.40 6.86 12.27
CA PHE A 189 5.74 6.70 12.79
C PHE A 189 6.70 6.40 11.66
N GLU A 190 7.89 7.00 11.69
CA GLU A 190 8.90 6.82 10.66
C GLU A 190 10.20 6.27 11.24
N LYS A 191 10.88 5.42 10.47
CA LYS A 191 12.23 4.94 10.76
C LYS A 191 13.13 5.26 9.58
N ASN A 192 14.16 6.04 9.86
CA ASN A 192 15.25 6.30 8.94
C ASN A 192 16.39 5.29 9.14
N THR A 193 17.00 4.88 8.03
CA THR A 193 18.29 4.17 8.02
C THR A 193 19.45 5.16 7.82
N PRO A 194 20.68 4.77 8.18
CA PRO A 194 21.86 5.55 7.81
C PRO A 194 22.00 5.66 6.28
N PRO A 195 22.65 6.73 5.77
CA PRO A 195 22.86 6.92 4.33
C PRO A 195 23.44 5.69 3.65
N THR A 196 22.96 5.39 2.44
CA THR A 196 23.34 4.24 1.59
C THR A 196 23.01 2.86 2.17
N ARG A 197 22.31 2.79 3.30
CA ARG A 197 21.90 1.54 3.97
C ARG A 197 20.38 1.43 4.07
N GLY A 198 19.70 1.83 2.99
CA GLY A 198 18.25 1.75 2.86
C GLY A 198 17.68 0.35 3.07
N PHE A 199 16.37 0.29 3.25
CA PHE A 199 15.60 -0.94 3.43
C PHE A 199 15.65 -1.87 2.19
N ASP A 200 16.21 -1.40 1.08
CA ASP A 200 16.47 -2.15 -0.15
C ASP A 200 17.77 -2.96 -0.15
N THR A 201 18.68 -2.66 0.78
CA THR A 201 20.02 -3.27 0.83
C THR A 201 20.04 -4.65 1.46
N GLY A 202 19.05 -4.99 2.29
CA GLY A 202 18.98 -6.26 3.02
C GLY A 202 17.62 -6.55 3.65
N PHE A 203 17.46 -7.74 4.20
CA PHE A 203 16.24 -8.11 4.92
C PHE A 203 16.17 -7.42 6.28
N ASN A 204 15.00 -6.88 6.59
CA ASN A 204 14.63 -6.26 7.85
C ASN A 204 13.42 -7.00 8.46
N ARG A 205 13.30 -6.98 9.79
CA ARG A 205 12.12 -7.49 10.51
C ARG A 205 11.20 -6.31 10.80
N PHE A 206 10.01 -6.29 10.19
CA PHE A 206 8.95 -5.33 10.52
C PHE A 206 7.98 -6.00 11.47
N GLN A 207 7.75 -5.38 12.63
CA GLN A 207 7.15 -6.03 13.79
C GLN A 207 5.96 -5.23 14.32
N LEU A 208 4.92 -5.95 14.69
CA LEU A 208 3.71 -5.45 15.33
C LEU A 208 3.49 -6.19 16.64
N GLU A 209 3.31 -5.45 17.73
CA GLU A 209 2.77 -5.97 18.99
C GLU A 209 1.44 -5.28 19.25
N TRP A 210 0.37 -6.07 19.21
CA TRP A 210 -1.00 -5.59 19.30
C TRP A 210 -1.69 -6.27 20.46
N THR A 211 -2.22 -5.48 21.39
CA THR A 211 -2.85 -5.97 22.61
C THR A 211 -4.18 -5.26 22.83
N PRO A 212 -5.01 -5.71 23.78
CA PRO A 212 -6.18 -4.97 24.23
C PRO A 212 -5.88 -3.58 24.83
N ASP A 213 -4.60 -3.24 25.06
CA ASP A 213 -4.17 -2.00 25.71
C ASP A 213 -3.37 -1.06 24.82
N TYR A 214 -2.71 -1.57 23.78
CA TYR A 214 -1.87 -0.78 22.88
C TYR A 214 -1.58 -1.49 21.56
N ILE A 215 -1.17 -0.69 20.57
CA ILE A 215 -0.52 -1.14 19.34
C ILE A 215 0.88 -0.53 19.28
N GLN A 216 1.89 -1.34 18.99
CA GLN A 216 3.28 -0.93 18.87
C GLN A 216 3.90 -1.46 17.58
N PHE A 217 4.65 -0.60 16.91
CA PHE A 217 5.45 -0.93 15.75
C PHE A 217 6.93 -1.01 16.12
N GLY A 218 7.64 -1.91 15.45
CA GLY A 218 9.08 -2.05 15.57
C GLY A 218 9.76 -2.46 14.28
N VAL A 219 11.05 -2.13 14.18
CA VAL A 219 11.92 -2.49 13.07
C VAL A 219 13.22 -3.05 13.65
N ASN A 220 13.56 -4.29 13.30
CA ASN A 220 14.76 -4.98 13.78
C ASN A 220 14.90 -4.96 15.32
N ASP A 221 13.80 -5.26 16.02
CA ASP A 221 13.65 -5.26 17.49
C ASP A 221 13.73 -3.88 18.16
N GLU A 222 13.84 -2.79 17.38
CA GLU A 222 13.74 -1.43 17.86
C GLU A 222 12.29 -0.93 17.76
N VAL A 223 11.73 -0.46 18.86
CA VAL A 223 10.40 0.16 18.87
C VAL A 223 10.47 1.53 18.19
N ILE A 224 9.60 1.76 17.19
CA ILE A 224 9.54 3.03 16.46
C ILE A 224 8.32 3.87 16.83
N GLY A 225 7.28 3.23 17.37
CA GLY A 225 6.04 3.92 17.72
C GLY A 225 5.09 3.05 18.52
N ARG A 226 4.32 3.65 19.42
CA ARG A 226 3.29 2.99 20.21
C ARG A 226 2.10 3.92 20.42
N VAL A 227 0.90 3.39 20.25
CA VAL A 227 -0.35 4.06 20.62
C VAL A 227 -0.99 3.31 21.79
N ASN A 228 -1.15 4.02 22.90
CA ASN A 228 -1.93 3.62 24.06
C ASN A 228 -3.18 4.50 24.10
N PRO A 229 -4.33 4.06 23.53
CA PRO A 229 -5.51 4.90 23.52
C PRO A 229 -6.01 5.17 24.96
N PRO A 230 -6.47 6.39 25.25
CA PRO A 230 -7.04 6.74 26.55
C PRO A 230 -8.42 6.08 26.74
N ALA A 231 -9.14 6.42 27.81
CA ALA A 231 -10.44 5.85 28.11
C ALA A 231 -11.49 6.04 26.99
N GLY A 232 -11.47 7.18 26.27
CA GLY A 232 -12.34 7.41 25.11
C GLY A 232 -11.84 6.77 23.80
N GLY A 233 -10.80 5.94 23.87
CA GLY A 233 -10.33 5.12 22.75
C GLY A 233 -9.68 5.92 21.63
N PHE A 234 -9.69 5.36 20.41
CA PHE A 234 -9.16 6.06 19.23
C PHE A 234 -9.98 7.30 18.83
N PHE A 235 -11.21 7.45 19.33
CA PHE A 235 -11.97 8.68 19.11
C PHE A 235 -11.29 9.91 19.73
N ASP A 236 -10.74 9.72 20.93
CA ASP A 236 -9.94 10.71 21.64
C ASP A 236 -8.55 10.88 21.02
N VAL A 237 -7.91 9.78 20.58
CA VAL A 237 -6.60 9.86 19.87
C VAL A 237 -6.71 10.77 18.64
N GLY A 238 -7.80 10.64 17.88
CA GLY A 238 -8.08 11.48 16.71
C GLY A 238 -8.60 12.88 17.05
N ASN A 239 -8.91 13.16 18.31
CA ASN A 239 -9.54 14.39 18.77
C ASN A 239 -10.81 14.75 17.94
N PHE A 240 -11.63 13.74 17.63
CA PHE A 240 -12.82 13.95 16.78
C PHE A 240 -13.96 14.62 17.54
N GLY A 241 -14.00 14.49 18.87
CA GLY A 241 -15.03 15.10 19.71
C GLY A 241 -15.00 16.64 19.76
N SER A 242 -13.88 17.27 19.41
CA SER A 242 -13.75 18.74 19.36
C SER A 242 -14.18 19.35 18.02
N GLN A 243 -14.59 18.54 17.05
CA GLN A 243 -14.97 19.02 15.72
C GLN A 243 -16.40 19.61 15.74
N VAL A 244 -16.59 20.72 15.02
CA VAL A 244 -17.87 21.47 14.99
C VAL A 244 -18.97 20.61 14.33
N GLY A 245 -20.12 20.45 15.01
CA GLY A 245 -21.31 19.80 14.42
C GLY A 245 -21.64 18.37 14.90
N LYS A 246 -21.05 17.90 16.01
CA LYS A 246 -21.30 16.58 16.65
C LYS A 246 -21.27 15.41 15.66
N ILE A 247 -20.06 15.02 15.27
CA ILE A 247 -19.86 13.74 14.58
C ILE A 247 -20.12 12.61 15.56
N ASP A 248 -20.97 11.67 15.18
CA ASP A 248 -21.23 10.49 15.97
C ASP A 248 -19.97 9.63 16.06
N ASN A 249 -19.68 9.12 17.26
CA ASN A 249 -18.59 8.18 17.45
C ASN A 249 -19.01 6.80 16.89
N PRO A 250 -18.41 6.32 15.79
CA PRO A 250 -18.75 5.00 15.23
C PRO A 250 -18.37 3.85 16.18
N TRP A 251 -17.50 4.14 17.15
CA TRP A 251 -16.96 3.17 18.10
C TRP A 251 -17.61 3.25 19.49
N GLN A 252 -18.73 3.97 19.64
CA GLN A 252 -19.40 4.17 20.94
C GLN A 252 -19.80 2.85 21.64
N TYR A 253 -19.99 1.78 20.87
CA TYR A 253 -20.30 0.43 21.37
C TYR A 253 -19.12 -0.56 21.26
N GLY A 254 -17.97 -0.10 20.75
CA GLY A 254 -16.72 -0.84 20.73
C GLY A 254 -15.95 -0.70 22.03
N ASN A 255 -14.82 -1.39 22.14
CA ASN A 255 -13.91 -1.16 23.27
C ASN A 255 -12.91 -0.03 22.93
N LYS A 256 -12.05 0.34 23.87
CA LYS A 256 -11.08 1.44 23.68
C LYS A 256 -10.13 1.25 22.48
N MET A 257 -9.94 0.01 22.02
CA MET A 257 -9.10 -0.31 20.87
C MET A 257 -9.85 -0.21 19.55
N ALA A 258 -11.18 -0.09 19.53
CA ALA A 258 -11.94 0.10 18.29
C ALA A 258 -11.37 1.29 17.49
N PRO A 259 -11.10 1.12 16.18
CA PRO A 259 -11.52 -0.02 15.34
C PRO A 259 -10.59 -1.24 15.34
N PHE A 260 -9.45 -1.15 16.01
CA PHE A 260 -8.44 -2.21 16.11
C PHE A 260 -8.74 -3.21 17.23
N ASP A 261 -10.02 -3.57 17.36
CA ASP A 261 -10.53 -4.66 18.19
C ASP A 261 -11.19 -5.78 17.36
N GLN A 262 -11.07 -5.71 16.03
CA GLN A 262 -11.59 -6.69 15.08
C GLN A 262 -10.48 -7.54 14.45
N PRO A 263 -10.78 -8.67 13.76
CA PRO A 263 -9.76 -9.44 13.05
C PRO A 263 -9.27 -8.73 11.79
N PHE A 264 -7.95 -8.67 11.61
CA PHE A 264 -7.29 -8.06 10.44
C PHE A 264 -6.52 -9.12 9.64
N TYR A 265 -6.54 -9.01 8.30
CA TYR A 265 -5.83 -9.89 7.38
C TYR A 265 -4.66 -9.16 6.72
N PHE A 266 -3.62 -9.89 6.31
CA PHE A 266 -2.44 -9.31 5.68
C PHE A 266 -2.66 -8.98 4.20
N ILE A 267 -2.00 -7.90 3.77
CA ILE A 267 -1.85 -7.48 2.38
C ILE A 267 -0.37 -7.19 2.13
N LEU A 268 0.18 -7.79 1.08
CA LEU A 268 1.55 -7.55 0.60
C LEU A 268 1.48 -7.07 -0.84
N ASN A 269 2.04 -5.91 -1.16
CA ASN A 269 2.09 -5.42 -2.54
C ASN A 269 3.29 -4.52 -2.83
N VAL A 270 3.46 -4.26 -4.13
CA VAL A 270 4.31 -3.17 -4.62
C VAL A 270 3.46 -2.36 -5.60
N ALA A 271 2.97 -1.21 -5.14
CA ALA A 271 2.34 -0.21 -6.01
C ALA A 271 3.42 0.55 -6.80
N VAL A 272 3.02 1.27 -7.84
CA VAL A 272 3.89 2.18 -8.60
C VAL A 272 3.16 3.49 -8.88
N GLY A 273 3.82 4.60 -8.54
CA GLY A 273 3.28 5.94 -8.71
C GLY A 273 2.04 6.20 -7.84
N GLY A 274 1.10 6.98 -8.37
CA GLY A 274 -0.08 7.48 -7.65
C GLY A 274 -0.11 9.01 -7.53
N VAL A 275 -1.28 9.55 -7.18
CA VAL A 275 -1.52 11.01 -7.12
C VAL A 275 -1.91 11.52 -5.73
N ASN A 276 -1.92 10.64 -4.74
CA ASN A 276 -2.31 10.92 -3.36
C ASN A 276 -1.23 11.65 -2.53
N SER A 277 -0.24 12.28 -3.19
CA SER A 277 0.93 12.92 -2.55
C SER A 277 1.91 12.00 -1.83
N PHE A 278 1.74 10.67 -1.90
CA PHE A 278 2.77 9.75 -1.39
C PHE A 278 4.12 10.01 -2.05
N PHE A 279 4.16 10.37 -3.34
CA PHE A 279 5.31 11.00 -3.99
C PHE A 279 5.07 12.52 -4.10
N PRO A 280 5.68 13.35 -3.23
CA PRO A 280 5.43 14.79 -3.25
C PRO A 280 5.96 15.47 -4.51
N ASP A 281 5.23 16.44 -5.05
CA ASP A 281 5.68 17.23 -6.22
C ASP A 281 6.90 18.11 -5.90
N SER A 282 7.14 18.41 -4.62
CA SER A 282 8.32 19.15 -4.15
C SER A 282 9.58 18.30 -4.01
N ALA A 283 9.45 16.98 -4.07
CA ALA A 283 10.58 16.07 -3.88
C ALA A 283 11.49 16.04 -5.12
N GLN A 284 12.80 15.93 -4.89
CA GLN A 284 13.82 15.90 -5.92
C GLN A 284 14.37 14.48 -6.03
N ASN A 285 14.25 13.87 -7.20
CA ASN A 285 14.91 12.62 -7.56
C ASN A 285 15.83 12.89 -8.76
N PRO A 286 16.98 12.22 -8.89
CA PRO A 286 17.70 12.19 -10.16
C PRO A 286 16.76 11.84 -11.33
N GLY A 287 16.84 12.59 -12.43
CA GLY A 287 15.89 12.45 -13.56
C GLY A 287 14.57 13.21 -13.41
N GLY A 288 14.19 13.60 -12.19
CA GLY A 288 12.94 14.33 -11.89
C GLY A 288 11.72 13.42 -11.79
N LYS A 289 10.64 13.93 -11.18
CA LYS A 289 9.33 13.26 -11.15
C LYS A 289 8.58 13.56 -12.46
N PRO A 290 8.17 12.56 -13.24
CA PRO A 290 7.58 12.80 -14.57
C PRO A 290 6.11 13.24 -14.56
N TRP A 291 5.41 13.19 -13.42
CA TRP A 291 4.00 13.59 -13.30
C TRP A 291 3.78 14.55 -12.14
N LEU A 292 2.72 15.35 -12.22
CA LEU A 292 2.18 16.12 -11.09
C LEU A 292 1.04 15.36 -10.43
N ASN A 293 0.87 15.51 -9.12
CA ASN A 293 -0.25 14.90 -8.38
C ASN A 293 -1.62 15.47 -8.81
N THR A 294 -1.65 16.61 -9.49
CA THR A 294 -2.87 17.21 -10.05
C THR A 294 -3.11 16.87 -11.51
N SER A 295 -2.21 16.12 -12.16
CA SER A 295 -2.36 15.80 -13.58
C SER A 295 -3.51 14.80 -13.79
N PRO A 296 -4.49 15.10 -14.66
CA PRO A 296 -5.52 14.14 -15.03
C PRO A 296 -4.95 13.00 -15.90
N GLN A 297 -3.71 13.13 -16.36
CA GLN A 297 -2.99 12.18 -17.21
C GLN A 297 -1.74 11.63 -16.51
N ALA A 298 -1.69 11.67 -15.17
CA ALA A 298 -0.50 11.33 -14.38
C ALA A 298 0.15 9.98 -14.77
N SER A 299 -0.65 8.94 -15.02
CA SER A 299 -0.15 7.64 -15.47
C SER A 299 0.48 7.68 -16.89
N THR A 300 -0.07 8.50 -17.79
CA THR A 300 0.49 8.76 -19.13
C THR A 300 1.78 9.57 -19.02
N ASP A 301 1.79 10.62 -18.20
CA ASP A 301 2.96 11.47 -17.96
C ASP A 301 4.12 10.64 -17.39
N PHE A 302 3.82 9.77 -16.41
CA PHE A 302 4.76 8.79 -15.86
C PHE A 302 5.40 7.92 -16.94
N TRP A 303 4.60 7.39 -17.87
CA TRP A 303 5.08 6.56 -18.98
C TRP A 303 5.90 7.35 -20.00
N ASN A 304 5.47 8.57 -20.34
CA ASN A 304 6.18 9.44 -21.26
C ASN A 304 7.57 9.83 -20.71
N GLY A 305 7.66 9.97 -19.39
CA GLY A 305 8.91 10.19 -18.66
C GLY A 305 9.76 8.96 -18.41
N ARG A 306 9.45 7.78 -18.97
CA ARG A 306 10.14 6.52 -18.65
C ARG A 306 11.66 6.52 -18.80
N ASN A 307 12.19 7.33 -19.70
CA ASN A 307 13.63 7.48 -19.87
C ASN A 307 14.32 8.19 -18.69
N GLN A 308 13.56 8.81 -17.78
CA GLN A 308 14.07 9.43 -16.55
C GLN A 308 14.32 8.39 -15.45
N TRP A 309 13.62 7.24 -15.50
CA TRP A 309 13.65 6.23 -14.44
C TRP A 309 13.95 4.81 -14.94
N LEU A 310 14.08 4.56 -16.24
CA LEU A 310 14.60 3.29 -16.76
C LEU A 310 16.09 3.38 -17.08
N PRO A 311 16.90 2.34 -16.76
CA PRO A 311 16.56 1.23 -15.87
C PRO A 311 16.61 1.65 -14.39
N THR A 312 15.79 1.03 -13.55
CA THR A 312 15.81 1.19 -12.08
C THR A 312 15.62 -0.16 -11.38
#